data_AF-A0A486XPQ9-F1
#
_entry.id   AF-A0A486XPQ9-F1
#
_cell.length_a   1.000
_cell.length_b   1.000
_cell.length_c   1.000
_cell.angle_alpha   90.00
_cell.angle_beta   90.00
_cell.angle_gamma   90.00
#
_symmetry.space_group_name_H-M   'P 1'
#
loop_
_entity.id
_entity.type
_entity.pdbx_description
1 polymer ?
#
loop_
_entity_poly.entity_id
_entity_poly.type
_entity_poly.pdbx_seq_one_letter_code
_entity_poly.pdbx_strand_id
1 'polypeptide(L)'
;MDNQQNTPFDYSRYTIAELEDVLANIDRDKYAQRYADAKAMLETRLKNRQLNSASNLAHLNEPIKPKWSEMHVVTRIMSVAFLFLIFAVIPTMFSEFMAAKSWLAHTNIWIWALGGVLSVLWFTSLIKDENFARYLTRNMSGKFAAVLMPFLFLMFSFMTIDITTPLFLHKLSEPKEVIYVMQYHKESGSKHCRYKVEIVETKELQRGKLCMSESMRNSLPESGQILVTGTRSQFGMVVKGFKPLR
;
A
#
# COMPACT_ATOMS: atom_id res chain seq x y z
N MET A 1 -12.80 47.05 -59.55
CA MET A 1 -13.20 47.57 -58.22
C MET A 1 -14.27 46.64 -57.67
N ASP A 2 -14.12 45.87 -56.61
CA ASP A 2 -12.96 45.44 -55.85
C ASP A 2 -13.37 44.10 -55.21
N ASN A 3 -12.60 43.05 -55.44
CA ASN A 3 -12.94 41.67 -55.09
C ASN A 3 -12.59 41.39 -53.62
N GLN A 4 -13.19 42.14 -52.69
CA GLN A 4 -12.92 42.04 -51.24
C GLN A 4 -13.96 41.22 -50.45
N GLN A 5 -14.93 40.58 -51.10
CA GLN A 5 -16.11 40.02 -50.42
C GLN A 5 -15.91 38.69 -49.65
N ASN A 6 -14.72 38.07 -49.69
CA ASN A 6 -14.46 36.79 -49.01
C ASN A 6 -13.10 36.77 -48.29
N THR A 7 -12.76 37.84 -47.56
CA THR A 7 -11.65 37.75 -46.61
C THR A 7 -12.11 36.98 -45.36
N PRO A 8 -11.43 35.89 -44.96
CA PRO A 8 -11.80 35.14 -43.76
C PRO A 8 -11.66 36.06 -42.55
N PHE A 9 -12.78 36.27 -41.86
CA PHE A 9 -12.85 37.15 -40.70
C PHE A 9 -12.69 36.30 -39.44
N ASP A 10 -11.72 36.64 -38.60
CA ASP A 10 -11.40 35.85 -37.42
C ASP A 10 -12.31 36.22 -36.23
N TYR A 11 -13.28 35.35 -35.96
CA TYR A 11 -14.19 35.45 -34.83
C TYR A 11 -13.61 34.87 -33.52
N SER A 12 -12.38 34.35 -33.53
CA SER A 12 -11.79 33.65 -32.36
C SER A 12 -11.74 34.51 -31.10
N ARG A 13 -11.65 35.84 -31.23
CA ARG A 13 -11.54 36.80 -30.12
C ARG A 13 -12.88 37.32 -29.60
N TYR A 14 -13.97 37.15 -30.35
CA TYR A 14 -15.27 37.72 -30.04
C TYR A 14 -15.92 37.06 -28.84
N THR A 15 -16.50 37.85 -27.94
CA THR A 15 -17.34 37.38 -26.83
C THR A 15 -18.68 36.83 -27.33
N ILE A 16 -19.41 36.13 -26.47
CA ILE A 16 -20.74 35.57 -26.80
C ILE A 16 -21.70 36.69 -27.25
N ALA A 17 -21.74 37.80 -26.52
CA ALA A 17 -22.60 38.95 -26.84
C ALA A 17 -22.22 39.61 -28.17
N GLU A 18 -20.93 39.74 -28.47
CA GLU A 18 -20.47 40.29 -29.76
C GLU A 18 -20.79 39.35 -30.93
N LEU A 19 -20.75 38.02 -30.72
CA LEU A 19 -21.15 37.04 -31.74
C LEU A 19 -22.68 37.07 -31.98
N GLU A 20 -23.48 37.22 -30.92
CA GLU A 20 -24.94 37.38 -31.03
C GLU A 20 -25.31 38.66 -31.78
N ASP A 21 -24.62 39.77 -31.50
CA ASP A 21 -24.80 41.05 -32.20
C ASP A 21 -24.41 40.95 -33.69
N VAL A 22 -23.29 40.29 -34.00
CA VAL A 22 -22.89 40.03 -35.40
C VAL A 22 -23.95 39.21 -36.13
N LEU A 23 -24.49 38.16 -35.51
CA LEU A 23 -25.50 37.30 -36.13
C LEU A 23 -26.86 37.99 -36.30
N ALA A 24 -27.17 38.99 -35.47
CA ALA A 24 -28.39 39.79 -35.56
C ALA A 24 -28.33 40.82 -36.70
N ASN A 25 -27.15 41.40 -36.95
CA ASN A 25 -26.99 42.54 -37.86
C ASN A 25 -26.33 42.20 -39.21
N ILE A 26 -25.80 40.98 -39.39
CA ILE A 26 -25.17 40.57 -40.65
C ILE A 26 -26.21 40.26 -41.74
N ASP A 27 -25.99 40.84 -42.92
CA ASP A 27 -26.72 40.50 -44.14
C ASP A 27 -26.36 39.07 -44.59
N ARG A 28 -27.30 38.14 -44.38
CA ARG A 28 -27.10 36.70 -44.62
C ARG A 28 -26.94 36.37 -46.10
N ASP A 29 -27.61 37.12 -46.97
CA ASP A 29 -27.63 36.85 -48.41
C ASP A 29 -26.31 37.30 -49.04
N LYS A 30 -25.71 38.37 -48.50
CA LYS A 30 -24.43 38.91 -48.96
C LYS A 30 -23.21 38.24 -48.32
N TYR A 31 -23.32 37.72 -47.09
CA TYR A 31 -22.18 37.21 -46.31
C TYR A 31 -22.45 35.85 -45.63
N ALA A 32 -22.94 34.87 -46.39
CA ALA A 32 -23.29 33.54 -45.88
C ALA A 32 -22.16 32.80 -45.13
N GLN A 33 -20.91 32.88 -45.63
CA GLN A 33 -19.76 32.21 -44.98
C GLN A 33 -19.46 32.81 -43.61
N ARG A 34 -19.48 34.15 -43.51
CA ARG A 34 -19.21 34.87 -42.26
C ARG A 34 -20.29 34.60 -41.21
N TYR A 35 -21.54 34.41 -41.64
CA TYR A 35 -22.64 33.99 -40.77
C TYR A 35 -22.42 32.57 -40.24
N ALA A 36 -22.03 31.63 -41.10
CA ALA A 36 -21.72 30.26 -40.70
C ALA A 36 -20.56 30.19 -39.69
N ASP A 37 -19.48 30.95 -39.94
CA ASP A 37 -18.30 30.97 -39.07
C ASP A 37 -18.60 31.58 -37.69
N ALA A 38 -19.34 32.71 -37.65
CA ALA A 38 -19.76 33.33 -36.39
C ALA A 38 -20.68 32.42 -35.58
N LYS A 39 -21.60 31.72 -36.25
CA LYS A 39 -22.51 30.75 -35.62
C LYS A 39 -21.76 29.55 -35.04
N ALA A 40 -20.82 28.97 -35.79
CA ALA A 40 -20.00 27.86 -35.32
C ALA A 40 -19.14 28.26 -34.10
N MET A 41 -18.61 29.48 -34.10
CA MET A 41 -17.83 30.03 -32.98
C MET A 41 -18.71 30.24 -31.73
N LEU A 42 -19.93 30.75 -31.90
CA LEU A 42 -20.91 30.93 -30.83
C LEU A 42 -21.29 29.59 -30.18
N GLU A 43 -21.62 28.59 -31.00
CA GLU A 43 -21.94 27.23 -30.54
C GLU A 43 -20.77 26.61 -29.76
N THR A 44 -19.55 26.78 -30.26
CA THR A 44 -18.32 26.32 -29.59
C THR A 44 -18.13 27.00 -28.22
N ARG A 45 -18.32 28.33 -28.13
CA ARG A 45 -18.18 29.07 -26.87
C ARG A 45 -19.27 28.73 -25.86
N LEU A 46 -20.51 28.54 -26.31
CA LEU A 46 -21.61 28.09 -25.45
C LEU A 46 -21.35 26.68 -24.90
N LYS A 47 -20.89 25.76 -25.76
CA LYS A 47 -20.50 24.40 -25.36
C LYS A 47 -19.36 24.42 -24.34
N ASN A 48 -18.32 25.22 -24.57
CA ASN A 48 -17.20 25.37 -23.65
C ASN A 48 -17.63 25.98 -22.30
N ARG A 49 -18.53 26.97 -22.31
CA ARG A 49 -19.08 27.57 -21.08
C ARG A 49 -19.87 26.56 -20.26
N GLN A 50 -20.67 25.72 -20.91
CA GLN A 50 -21.40 24.64 -20.26
C GLN A 50 -20.45 23.58 -19.69
N LEU A 51 -19.42 23.18 -20.44
CA LEU A 51 -18.40 22.24 -19.97
C LEU A 51 -17.63 22.77 -18.76
N ASN A 52 -17.22 24.04 -18.80
CA ASN A 52 -16.51 24.69 -17.69
C ASN A 52 -17.39 24.84 -16.46
N SER A 53 -18.68 25.14 -16.64
CA SER A 53 -19.65 25.22 -15.53
C SER A 53 -19.86 23.85 -14.89
N ALA A 54 -19.99 22.79 -15.68
CA ALA A 54 -20.09 21.42 -15.19
C ALA A 54 -18.81 20.96 -14.48
N SER A 55 -17.63 21.31 -15.01
CA SER A 55 -16.33 21.03 -14.39
C SER A 55 -16.15 21.76 -13.06
N ASN A 56 -16.54 23.04 -12.98
CA ASN A 56 -16.49 23.80 -11.73
C ASN A 56 -17.45 23.25 -10.67
N LEU A 57 -18.66 22.82 -11.08
CA LEU A 57 -19.60 22.16 -10.17
C LEU A 57 -19.07 20.81 -9.67
N ALA A 58 -18.39 20.05 -10.53
CA ALA A 58 -17.75 18.80 -10.15
C ALA A 58 -16.61 19.04 -9.14
N HIS A 59 -15.84 20.12 -9.32
CA HIS A 59 -14.74 20.47 -8.43
C HIS A 59 -15.19 20.92 -7.04
N LEU A 60 -16.38 21.56 -6.94
CA LEU A 60 -17.02 21.93 -5.67
C LEU A 60 -17.57 20.73 -4.89
N ASN A 61 -17.88 19.63 -5.59
CA ASN A 61 -18.44 18.41 -5.01
C ASN A 61 -17.39 17.33 -4.73
N GLU A 62 -16.09 17.64 -4.86
CA GLU A 62 -15.05 16.66 -4.54
C GLU A 62 -15.06 16.34 -3.03
N PRO A 63 -15.08 15.05 -2.64
CA PRO A 63 -15.02 14.68 -1.24
C PRO A 63 -13.70 15.14 -0.63
N ILE A 64 -13.80 16.07 0.32
CA ILE A 64 -12.69 16.61 1.09
C ILE A 64 -12.16 15.51 2.01
N LYS A 65 -10.84 15.42 2.15
CA LYS A 65 -10.21 14.48 3.09
C LYS A 65 -10.76 14.72 4.50
N PRO A 66 -11.39 13.71 5.15
CA PRO A 66 -11.95 13.88 6.49
C PRO A 66 -10.83 14.15 7.50
N LYS A 67 -11.06 15.06 8.44
CA LYS A 67 -10.11 15.27 9.55
C LYS A 67 -10.16 14.07 10.50
N TRP A 68 -9.04 13.78 11.17
CA TRP A 68 -8.97 12.68 12.15
C TRP A 68 -10.06 12.78 13.23
N SER A 69 -10.34 14.00 13.72
CA SER A 69 -11.37 14.27 14.72
C SER A 69 -12.81 14.12 14.20
N GLU A 70 -13.01 14.06 12.89
CA GLU A 70 -14.32 13.91 12.23
C GLU A 70 -14.57 12.45 11.83
N MET A 71 -13.52 11.63 11.73
CA MET A 71 -13.66 10.19 11.46
C MET A 71 -14.41 9.46 12.57
N HIS A 72 -15.20 8.46 12.22
CA HIS A 72 -15.87 7.61 13.18
C HIS A 72 -14.87 6.86 14.08
N VAL A 73 -15.23 6.60 15.34
CA VAL A 73 -14.32 5.97 16.33
C VAL A 73 -13.78 4.63 15.83
N VAL A 74 -14.63 3.82 15.18
CA VAL A 74 -14.22 2.53 14.58
C VAL A 74 -13.13 2.73 13.52
N THR A 75 -13.27 3.73 12.65
CA THR A 75 -12.27 4.06 11.61
C THR A 75 -10.92 4.44 12.23
N ARG A 76 -10.94 5.20 13.33
CA ARG A 76 -9.72 5.57 14.07
C ARG A 76 -9.06 4.36 14.69
N ILE A 77 -9.83 3.51 15.39
CA ILE A 77 -9.33 2.27 15.98
C ILE A 77 -8.70 1.39 14.90
N MET A 78 -9.37 1.24 13.75
CA MET A 78 -8.85 0.44 12.64
C MET A 78 -7.56 1.01 12.05
N SER A 79 -7.48 2.33 11.91
CA SER A 79 -6.27 2.99 11.41
C SER A 79 -5.10 2.79 12.39
N VAL A 80 -5.33 2.95 13.69
CA VAL A 80 -4.31 2.71 14.73
C VAL A 80 -3.90 1.24 14.78
N ALA A 81 -4.86 0.31 14.73
CA ALA A 81 -4.57 -1.12 14.72
C ALA A 81 -3.74 -1.53 13.50
N PHE A 82 -4.07 -1.01 12.32
CA PHE A 82 -3.30 -1.26 11.10
C PHE A 82 -1.86 -0.73 11.20
N LEU A 83 -1.69 0.50 11.70
CA LEU A 83 -0.36 1.06 11.93
C LEU A 83 0.43 0.22 12.94
N PHE A 84 -0.20 -0.19 14.04
CA PHE A 84 0.43 -1.06 15.03
C PHE A 84 0.93 -2.37 14.40
N LEU A 85 0.11 -3.03 13.58
CA LEU A 85 0.51 -4.25 12.88
C LEU A 85 1.71 -4.03 11.94
N ILE A 86 1.76 -2.91 11.22
CA ILE A 86 2.90 -2.57 10.35
C ILE A 86 4.17 -2.37 11.19
N PHE A 87 4.09 -1.57 12.25
CA PHE A 87 5.24 -1.24 13.08
C PHE A 87 5.70 -2.42 13.94
N ALA A 88 4.81 -3.35 14.29
CA ALA A 88 5.12 -4.57 15.03
C ALA A 88 6.18 -5.42 14.32
N VAL A 89 6.21 -5.44 12.98
CA VAL A 89 7.16 -6.28 12.23
C VAL A 89 8.59 -5.72 12.28
N ILE A 90 8.79 -4.42 12.51
CA ILE A 90 10.10 -3.77 12.41
C ILE A 90 11.17 -4.42 13.31
N PRO A 91 10.94 -4.68 14.61
CA PRO A 91 11.94 -5.31 15.47
C PRO A 91 12.41 -6.69 14.97
N THR A 92 11.55 -7.44 14.27
CA THR A 92 11.90 -8.77 13.75
C THR A 92 12.92 -8.70 12.61
N MET A 93 12.95 -7.60 11.86
CA MET A 93 13.92 -7.37 10.78
C MET A 93 15.36 -7.21 11.29
N PHE A 94 15.54 -6.89 12.57
CA PHE A 94 16.85 -6.68 13.20
C PHE A 94 17.25 -7.82 14.14
N SER A 95 16.51 -8.93 14.16
CA SER A 95 16.85 -10.08 15.00
C SER A 95 16.86 -11.38 14.20
N GLU A 96 17.92 -12.16 14.36
CA GLU A 96 17.96 -13.55 13.88
C GLU A 96 17.19 -14.43 14.88
N PHE A 97 15.88 -14.53 14.68
CA PHE A 97 14.97 -15.28 15.55
C PHE A 97 14.39 -16.50 14.82
N MET A 98 14.36 -17.64 15.50
CA MET A 98 13.71 -18.86 15.04
C MET A 98 12.56 -19.20 15.99
N ALA A 99 11.32 -19.18 15.49
CA ALA A 99 10.15 -19.53 16.29
C ALA A 99 10.16 -21.01 16.67
N ALA A 100 9.62 -21.32 17.85
CA ALA A 100 9.39 -22.69 18.28
C ALA A 100 8.28 -23.35 17.46
N LYS A 101 8.45 -24.62 17.09
CA LYS A 101 7.41 -25.37 16.37
C LYS A 101 6.13 -25.53 17.20
N SER A 102 6.25 -25.65 18.51
CA SER A 102 5.12 -25.68 19.45
C SER A 102 4.26 -24.42 19.39
N TRP A 103 4.87 -23.23 19.24
CA TRP A 103 4.13 -21.98 19.07
C TRP A 103 3.25 -22.03 17.82
N LEU A 104 3.85 -22.33 16.69
CA LEU A 104 3.19 -22.33 15.38
C LEU A 104 2.10 -23.39 15.25
N ALA A 105 2.24 -24.51 15.95
CA ALA A 105 1.23 -25.55 15.98
C ALA A 105 -0.11 -25.07 16.59
N HIS A 106 -0.09 -24.00 17.41
CA HIS A 106 -1.26 -23.53 18.15
C HIS A 106 -1.73 -22.13 17.74
N THR A 107 -0.98 -21.39 16.92
CA THR A 107 -1.27 -19.98 16.59
C THR A 107 -2.15 -19.78 15.37
N ASN A 108 -2.31 -20.79 14.51
CA ASN A 108 -3.08 -20.65 13.27
C ASN A 108 -4.51 -20.13 13.51
N ILE A 109 -5.23 -20.65 14.51
CA ILE A 109 -6.59 -20.19 14.82
C ILE A 109 -6.63 -18.72 15.24
N TRP A 110 -5.60 -18.25 15.97
CA TRP A 110 -5.49 -16.87 16.42
C TRP A 110 -5.20 -15.92 15.26
N ILE A 111 -4.44 -16.37 14.25
CA ILE A 111 -4.20 -15.60 13.02
C ILE A 111 -5.51 -15.35 12.27
N TRP A 112 -6.30 -16.41 12.06
CA TRP A 112 -7.60 -16.30 11.41
C TRP A 112 -8.59 -15.47 12.22
N ALA A 113 -8.61 -15.64 13.54
CA ALA A 113 -9.49 -14.86 14.42
C ALA A 113 -9.14 -13.36 14.36
N LEU A 114 -7.87 -13.00 14.51
CA LEU A 114 -7.43 -11.60 14.46
C LEU A 114 -7.68 -10.98 13.08
N GLY A 115 -7.27 -11.67 12.01
CA GLY A 115 -7.50 -11.20 10.64
C GLY A 115 -8.99 -11.06 10.30
N GLY A 116 -9.82 -11.99 10.78
CA GLY A 116 -11.28 -11.94 10.63
C GLY A 116 -11.91 -10.76 11.37
N VAL A 117 -11.57 -10.56 12.64
CA VAL A 117 -12.06 -9.43 13.45
C VAL A 117 -11.70 -8.10 12.81
N LEU A 118 -10.44 -7.93 12.38
CA LEU A 118 -9.98 -6.72 11.70
C LEU A 118 -10.71 -6.50 10.36
N SER A 119 -10.97 -7.57 9.61
CA SER A 119 -11.72 -7.48 8.36
C SER A 119 -13.17 -7.04 8.59
N VAL A 120 -13.85 -7.58 9.61
CA VAL A 120 -15.20 -7.17 9.99
C VAL A 120 -15.23 -5.70 10.42
N LEU A 121 -14.27 -5.28 11.26
CA LEU A 121 -14.17 -3.90 11.71
C LEU A 121 -13.85 -2.94 10.56
N TRP A 122 -13.06 -3.37 9.57
CA TRP A 122 -12.80 -2.61 8.35
C TRP A 122 -14.08 -2.34 7.56
N PHE A 123 -14.87 -3.37 7.25
CA PHE A 123 -16.14 -3.16 6.55
C PHE A 123 -17.13 -2.35 7.40
N THR A 124 -17.13 -2.56 8.72
CA THR A 124 -17.91 -1.73 9.64
C THR A 124 -17.50 -0.26 9.57
N SER A 125 -16.19 0.04 9.42
CA SER A 125 -15.71 1.41 9.25
C SER A 125 -16.20 2.04 7.95
N LEU A 126 -16.23 1.28 6.85
CA LEU A 126 -16.74 1.76 5.56
C LEU A 126 -18.25 2.00 5.57
N ILE A 127 -19.01 1.21 6.34
CA ILE A 127 -20.47 1.37 6.46
C ILE A 127 -20.81 2.55 7.38
N LYS A 128 -20.12 2.70 8.52
CA LYS A 128 -20.45 3.71 9.53
C LYS A 128 -19.84 5.09 9.28
N ASP A 129 -18.82 5.18 8.44
CA ASP A 129 -18.10 6.43 8.15
C ASP A 129 -18.21 6.75 6.65
N GLU A 130 -19.36 7.32 6.26
CA GLU A 130 -19.64 7.62 4.86
C GLU A 130 -18.66 8.61 4.24
N ASN A 131 -18.16 9.57 5.02
CA ASN A 131 -17.20 10.57 4.55
C ASN A 131 -15.86 9.89 4.25
N PHE A 132 -15.40 9.01 5.14
CA PHE A 132 -14.22 8.18 4.89
C PHE A 132 -14.41 7.25 3.69
N ALA A 133 -15.55 6.57 3.59
CA ALA A 133 -15.83 5.65 2.48
C ALA A 133 -15.88 6.37 1.13
N ARG A 134 -16.55 7.54 1.04
CA ARG A 134 -16.59 8.37 -0.17
C ARG A 134 -15.22 8.89 -0.55
N TYR A 135 -14.44 9.36 0.42
CA TYR A 135 -13.07 9.82 0.18
C TYR A 135 -12.18 8.68 -0.31
N LEU A 136 -12.23 7.51 0.34
CA LEU A 136 -11.44 6.34 -0.01
C LEU A 136 -11.79 5.86 -1.42
N THR A 137 -13.07 5.70 -1.74
CA THR A 137 -13.52 5.14 -3.02
C THR A 137 -13.53 6.15 -4.17
N ARG A 138 -13.05 7.38 -3.96
CA ARG A 138 -12.97 8.45 -4.98
C ARG A 138 -12.17 8.01 -6.21
N ASN A 139 -11.03 7.38 -5.97
CA ASN A 139 -10.10 6.97 -7.03
C ASN A 139 -10.02 5.44 -7.13
N MET A 140 -9.59 4.93 -8.28
CA MET A 140 -9.41 3.49 -8.49
C MET A 140 -8.49 2.86 -7.43
N SER A 141 -7.39 3.52 -7.07
CA SER A 141 -6.46 3.04 -6.04
C SER A 141 -7.14 2.81 -4.69
N GLY A 142 -8.03 3.72 -4.28
CA GLY A 142 -8.72 3.58 -3.01
C GLY A 142 -9.90 2.59 -3.06
N LYS A 143 -10.54 2.40 -4.22
CA LYS A 143 -11.45 1.26 -4.44
C LYS A 143 -10.72 -0.08 -4.30
N PHE A 144 -9.52 -0.19 -4.89
CA PHE A 144 -8.67 -1.37 -4.69
C PHE A 144 -8.28 -1.54 -3.22
N ALA A 145 -7.90 -0.47 -2.53
CA ALA A 145 -7.59 -0.51 -1.10
C ALA A 145 -8.80 -0.99 -0.27
N ALA A 146 -10.02 -0.53 -0.58
CA ALA A 146 -11.24 -0.96 0.09
C ALA A 146 -11.44 -2.48 0.06
N VAL A 147 -11.09 -3.12 -1.06
CA VAL A 147 -11.23 -4.58 -1.26
C VAL A 147 -10.01 -5.36 -0.74
N LEU A 148 -8.80 -4.81 -0.89
CA LEU A 148 -7.55 -5.53 -0.58
C LEU A 148 -7.21 -5.50 0.92
N MET A 149 -7.70 -4.52 1.68
CA MET A 149 -7.39 -4.35 3.10
C MET A 149 -7.61 -5.60 3.97
N PRO A 150 -8.73 -6.36 3.85
CA PRO A 150 -8.90 -7.65 4.53
C PRO A 150 -7.73 -8.62 4.34
N PHE A 151 -7.21 -8.70 3.12
CA PHE A 151 -6.06 -9.55 2.80
C PHE A 151 -4.78 -9.06 3.47
N LEU A 152 -4.59 -7.73 3.53
CA LEU A 152 -3.48 -7.12 4.26
C LEU A 152 -3.59 -7.38 5.76
N PHE A 153 -4.78 -7.29 6.36
CA PHE A 153 -4.97 -7.63 7.78
C PHE A 153 -4.59 -9.07 8.07
N LEU A 154 -4.99 -10.02 7.23
CA LEU A 154 -4.61 -11.42 7.39
C LEU A 154 -3.08 -11.61 7.28
N MET A 155 -2.46 -11.01 6.25
CA MET A 155 -1.01 -11.07 6.04
C MET A 155 -0.23 -10.50 7.22
N PHE A 156 -0.61 -9.32 7.72
CA PHE A 156 0.07 -8.70 8.86
C PHE A 156 -0.27 -9.38 10.19
N SER A 157 -1.45 -9.98 10.34
CA SER A 157 -1.78 -10.82 11.51
C SER A 157 -0.86 -12.03 11.58
N PHE A 158 -0.62 -12.68 10.44
CA PHE A 158 0.36 -13.77 10.34
C PHE A 158 1.76 -13.31 10.78
N MET A 159 2.28 -12.22 10.20
CA MET A 159 3.61 -11.71 10.58
C MET A 159 3.69 -11.30 12.06
N THR A 160 2.63 -10.73 12.60
CA THR A 160 2.59 -10.28 14.00
C THR A 160 2.56 -11.47 14.95
N ILE A 161 1.70 -12.46 14.71
CA ILE A 161 1.51 -13.60 15.61
C ILE A 161 2.64 -14.61 15.51
N ASP A 162 3.10 -14.94 14.30
CA ASP A 162 4.08 -16.03 14.13
C ASP A 162 5.54 -15.57 14.15
N ILE A 163 5.80 -14.27 13.96
CA ILE A 163 7.17 -13.73 13.94
C ILE A 163 7.39 -12.77 15.11
N THR A 164 6.54 -11.74 15.24
CA THR A 164 6.78 -10.66 16.21
C THR A 164 6.48 -11.07 17.65
N THR A 165 5.30 -11.65 17.86
CA THR A 165 4.83 -12.06 19.18
C THR A 165 5.77 -13.04 19.86
N PRO A 166 6.22 -14.15 19.22
CA PRO A 166 7.14 -15.08 19.88
C PRO A 166 8.50 -14.45 20.18
N LEU A 167 9.00 -13.52 19.35
CA LEU A 167 10.21 -12.76 19.66
C LEU A 167 10.01 -11.85 20.89
N PHE A 168 8.89 -11.14 20.96
CA PHE A 168 8.59 -10.29 22.11
C PHE A 168 8.45 -11.10 23.39
N LEU A 169 7.70 -12.20 23.34
CA LEU A 169 7.53 -13.12 24.47
C LEU A 169 8.85 -13.81 24.86
N HIS A 170 9.72 -14.11 23.90
CA HIS A 170 11.08 -14.59 24.17
C HIS A 170 11.85 -13.59 25.04
N LYS A 171 11.82 -12.30 24.69
CA LYS A 171 12.52 -11.24 25.45
C LYS A 171 11.93 -11.02 26.84
N LEU A 172 10.64 -11.28 27.04
CA LEU A 172 9.98 -11.18 28.34
C LEU A 172 10.16 -12.44 29.20
N SER A 173 10.46 -13.58 28.58
CA SER A 173 10.80 -14.80 29.31
C SER A 173 12.20 -14.70 29.92
N GLU A 174 12.57 -15.67 30.76
CA GLU A 174 13.96 -15.87 31.20
C GLU A 174 14.63 -16.89 30.27
N PRO A 175 15.20 -16.46 29.12
CA PRO A 175 15.71 -17.41 28.15
C PRO A 175 17.05 -17.98 28.63
N LYS A 176 17.27 -19.26 28.35
CA LYS A 176 18.49 -19.98 28.72
C LYS A 176 19.51 -19.93 27.60
N GLU A 177 20.78 -19.79 27.92
CA GLU A 177 21.84 -19.90 26.92
C GLU A 177 21.95 -21.34 26.42
N VAL A 178 22.08 -21.48 25.09
CA VAL A 178 22.13 -22.78 24.42
C VAL A 178 23.16 -22.76 23.30
N ILE A 179 23.70 -23.94 23.03
CA ILE A 179 24.60 -24.21 21.92
C ILE A 179 24.02 -25.39 21.15
N TYR A 180 23.74 -25.19 19.86
CA TYR A 180 23.24 -26.23 18.97
C TYR A 180 24.21 -26.47 17.82
N VAL A 181 24.32 -27.72 17.41
CA VAL A 181 24.86 -28.09 16.10
C VAL A 181 23.68 -28.22 15.15
N MET A 182 23.62 -27.35 14.14
CA MET A 182 22.49 -27.29 13.21
C MET A 182 22.96 -27.52 11.78
N GLN A 183 22.14 -28.20 11.00
CA GLN A 183 22.39 -28.38 9.57
C GLN A 183 22.05 -27.08 8.84
N TYR A 184 22.82 -26.73 7.81
CA TYR A 184 22.58 -25.55 6.99
C TYR A 184 22.73 -25.88 5.50
N HIS A 185 22.15 -25.01 4.67
CA HIS A 185 22.43 -24.93 3.25
C HIS A 185 22.63 -23.48 2.81
N LYS A 186 23.47 -23.26 1.81
CA LYS A 186 23.63 -21.92 1.22
C LYS A 186 22.37 -21.56 0.45
N GLU A 187 21.93 -20.32 0.61
CA GLU A 187 20.77 -19.77 -0.10
C GLU A 187 21.22 -18.57 -0.95
N SER A 188 20.52 -18.30 -2.05
CA SER A 188 20.78 -17.10 -2.86
C SER A 188 20.63 -15.83 -2.03
N GLY A 189 21.50 -14.83 -2.27
CA GLY A 189 21.50 -13.59 -1.51
C GLY A 189 20.19 -12.80 -1.64
N SER A 190 19.86 -12.01 -0.62
CA SER A 190 18.72 -11.09 -0.63
C SER A 190 19.17 -9.65 -0.38
N LYS A 191 18.33 -8.66 -0.69
CA LYS A 191 18.65 -7.22 -0.58
C LYS A 191 19.19 -6.83 0.80
N HIS A 192 18.61 -7.38 1.87
CA HIS A 192 18.96 -7.06 3.26
C HIS A 192 19.96 -8.04 3.89
N CYS A 193 20.32 -9.09 3.16
CA CYS A 193 21.23 -10.12 3.63
C CYS A 193 21.82 -10.86 2.43
N ARG A 194 22.94 -10.32 1.92
CA ARG A 194 23.58 -10.78 0.68
C ARG A 194 24.32 -12.10 0.84
N TYR A 195 24.92 -12.31 2.01
CA TYR A 195 25.65 -13.53 2.35
C TYR A 195 24.92 -14.23 3.49
N LYS A 196 24.17 -15.28 3.15
CA LYS A 196 23.35 -16.01 4.12
C LYS A 196 23.39 -17.52 3.92
N VAL A 197 23.07 -18.21 5.00
CA VAL A 197 22.73 -19.63 5.00
C VAL A 197 21.35 -19.80 5.62
N GLU A 198 20.61 -20.79 5.14
CA GLU A 198 19.38 -21.23 5.76
C GLU A 198 19.69 -22.40 6.70
N ILE A 199 19.30 -22.24 7.95
CA ILE A 199 19.35 -23.28 8.97
C ILE A 199 18.16 -24.20 8.76
N VAL A 200 18.44 -25.48 8.54
CA VAL A 200 17.45 -26.52 8.35
C VAL A 200 16.62 -26.65 9.63
N GLU A 201 15.32 -26.83 9.46
CA GLU A 201 14.41 -27.05 10.58
C GLU A 201 14.86 -28.21 11.48
N THR A 202 14.61 -28.08 12.78
CA THR A 202 14.87 -29.14 13.75
C THR A 202 13.55 -29.70 14.28
N LYS A 203 13.62 -30.64 15.23
CA LYS A 203 12.42 -31.15 15.90
C LYS A 203 11.66 -30.06 16.67
N GLU A 204 12.37 -29.04 17.18
CA GLU A 204 11.80 -28.05 18.10
C GLU A 204 11.77 -26.63 17.53
N LEU A 205 12.65 -26.31 16.58
CA LEU A 205 12.77 -24.98 15.98
C LEU A 205 12.43 -25.04 14.51
N GLN A 206 11.75 -24.00 14.04
CA GLN A 206 11.57 -23.78 12.61
C GLN A 206 12.88 -23.46 11.90
N ARG A 207 12.81 -23.51 10.57
CA ARG A 207 13.88 -23.02 9.70
C ARG A 207 14.23 -21.56 10.02
N GLY A 208 15.51 -21.25 9.96
CA GLY A 208 16.05 -19.92 10.27
C GLY A 208 16.98 -19.42 9.17
N LYS A 209 17.25 -18.12 9.15
CA LYS A 209 18.24 -17.52 8.24
C LYS A 209 19.32 -16.85 9.07
N LEU A 210 20.57 -17.14 8.74
CA LEU A 210 21.73 -16.49 9.35
C LEU A 210 22.44 -15.63 8.32
N CYS A 211 22.62 -14.37 8.66
CA CYS A 211 23.38 -13.40 7.89
C CYS A 211 24.82 -13.41 8.35
N MET A 212 25.77 -13.53 7.42
CA MET A 212 27.19 -13.63 7.73
C MET A 212 28.04 -12.77 6.80
N SER A 213 29.34 -12.69 7.07
CA SER A 213 30.27 -12.04 6.16
C SER A 213 30.48 -12.84 4.87
N GLU A 214 30.89 -12.16 3.81
CA GLU A 214 31.26 -12.79 2.54
C GLU A 214 32.34 -13.85 2.71
N SER A 215 33.41 -13.52 3.44
CA SER A 215 34.54 -14.43 3.68
C SER A 215 34.07 -15.72 4.36
N MET A 216 33.21 -15.62 5.37
CA MET A 216 32.68 -16.77 6.08
C MET A 216 31.78 -17.61 5.18
N ARG A 217 30.84 -17.00 4.46
CA ARG A 217 29.97 -17.74 3.53
C ARG A 217 30.75 -18.44 2.44
N ASN A 218 31.75 -17.78 1.85
CA ASN A 218 32.52 -18.34 0.76
C ASN A 218 33.43 -19.49 1.21
N SER A 219 33.85 -19.49 2.48
CA SER A 219 34.62 -20.59 3.07
C SER A 219 33.80 -21.84 3.38
N LEU A 220 32.48 -21.73 3.48
CA LEU A 220 31.57 -22.84 3.79
C LEU A 220 31.29 -23.70 2.54
N PRO A 221 31.11 -25.03 2.67
CA PRO A 221 30.52 -25.86 1.61
C PRO A 221 29.03 -25.51 1.38
N GLU A 222 28.46 -25.96 0.25
CA GLU A 222 27.05 -25.69 -0.12
C GLU A 222 26.04 -26.16 0.93
N SER A 223 26.35 -27.23 1.65
CA SER A 223 25.61 -27.69 2.83
C SER A 223 26.57 -28.27 3.86
N GLY A 224 26.16 -28.28 5.12
CA GLY A 224 27.00 -28.79 6.21
C GLY A 224 26.41 -28.51 7.58
N GLN A 225 27.24 -28.63 8.61
CA GLN A 225 26.85 -28.33 9.99
C GLN A 225 27.51 -27.05 10.48
N ILE A 226 26.80 -26.30 11.30
CA ILE A 226 27.27 -25.08 11.93
C ILE A 226 26.89 -25.07 13.41
N LEU A 227 27.83 -24.62 14.25
CA LEU A 227 27.59 -24.42 15.66
C LEU A 227 26.87 -23.08 15.83
N VAL A 228 25.65 -23.08 16.37
CA VAL A 228 24.84 -21.90 16.62
C VAL A 228 24.74 -21.68 18.13
N THR A 229 25.10 -20.48 18.57
CA THR A 229 25.03 -20.03 19.97
C THR A 229 23.95 -18.97 20.11
N GLY A 230 23.16 -19.04 21.18
CA GLY A 230 22.05 -18.13 21.36
C GLY A 230 21.33 -18.32 22.68
N THR A 231 20.17 -17.69 22.79
CA THR A 231 19.26 -17.84 23.93
C THR A 231 17.98 -18.52 23.49
N ARG A 232 17.47 -19.44 24.30
CA ARG A 232 16.27 -20.24 24.02
C ARG A 232 15.20 -20.05 25.09
N SER A 233 13.97 -19.95 24.63
CA SER A 233 12.75 -19.96 25.44
C SER A 233 11.74 -20.95 24.84
N GLN A 234 10.60 -21.13 25.50
CA GLN A 234 9.46 -21.88 24.93
C GLN A 234 8.90 -21.29 23.62
N PHE A 235 9.15 -19.99 23.35
CA PHE A 235 8.64 -19.30 22.16
C PHE A 235 9.56 -19.40 20.94
N GLY A 236 10.81 -19.81 21.16
CA GLY A 236 11.83 -19.86 20.11
C GLY A 236 13.23 -19.52 20.62
N MET A 237 14.13 -19.28 19.68
CA MET A 237 15.55 -19.02 19.91
C MET A 237 15.99 -17.73 19.20
N VAL A 238 16.71 -16.87 19.94
CA VAL A 238 17.47 -15.74 19.37
C VAL A 238 18.91 -16.18 19.18
N VAL A 239 19.43 -16.00 17.97
CA VAL A 239 20.82 -16.32 17.65
C VAL A 239 21.72 -15.16 18.08
N LYS A 240 22.77 -15.45 18.86
CA LYS A 240 23.79 -14.49 19.28
C LYS A 240 25.07 -14.60 18.44
N GLY A 241 25.35 -15.77 17.89
CA GLY A 241 26.51 -15.99 17.06
C GLY A 241 26.59 -17.44 16.55
N PHE A 242 27.48 -17.68 15.60
CA PHE A 242 27.68 -18.99 15.00
C PHE A 242 29.13 -19.20 14.59
N LYS A 243 29.55 -20.47 14.52
CA LYS A 243 30.90 -20.88 14.11
C LYS A 243 30.81 -22.10 13.19
N PRO A 244 31.51 -22.10 12.04
CA PRO A 244 31.67 -23.30 11.23
C PRO A 244 32.27 -24.45 12.05
N LEU A 245 31.73 -25.65 11.90
CA LEU A 245 32.39 -26.86 12.39
C LEU A 245 33.41 -27.27 11.32
N ARG A 246 34.69 -27.32 11.72
CA ARG A 246 35.77 -27.79 10.85
C ARG A 246 35.72 -29.30 10.71
#